data_AF-A0A838DYE5-F1
#
_entry.id   AF-A0A838DYE5-F1
#
_cell.length_a   1.000
_cell.length_b   1.000
_cell.length_c   1.000
_cell.angle_alpha   90.00
_cell.angle_beta   90.00
_cell.angle_gamma   90.00
#
_symmetry.space_group_name_H-M   'P 1'
#
loop_
_entity.id
_entity.type
_entity.pdbx_description
1 polymer ?
#
loop_
_entity_poly.entity_id
_entity_poly.type
_entity_poly.pdbx_seq_one_letter_code
_entity_poly.pdbx_strand_id
1 'polypeptide(L)'
;GCGPGHALVYLAATPWGGIAVATLSNLKQAQDTAHFVALDLPALTGELVNGLVKTCLDDDSGDIIGGFYCAQSGNAFALLQAFSGSTFREKAAILHEACIHRGNRGTLDSAAQFVCSLPGLAHLVDQPLSALGARNSALVSETLCHAVLQRELQRCQALLSKHVVEPLASWLLAMGASSLTIVPCGPLSLLPLGGILLLAGQTLSEVLPMSIAPSGRALLQNERSLTARAGIYAVGNPYPTRQELRWSEAEALTLALLGKQSGQAEGVKVQWQATRSWLIEALHTGYVVDASCHGMFDTRDFLRSRLLLANAETLTLADMLSYQADLRGLRLFILSACQTAILDLQGAHDEVRSLAAGMLQAGAAAVLATLWAVDDRATYILMVRFAQEWFPHLYDQPPAVALAKAQHWLRTVTNRELQHWQALVSLSSQATDEEREELALPGDAVEHEQEIAEQKAHMSNDLVLVRGRGMRFDAAQAQELVQDRAEAQEAPDLRPYADPYYWAGFQITGW
;
A
#
# COMPACT_ATOMS: atom_id res chain seq x y z
N GLY A 1 4.44 16.11 20.44
CA GLY A 1 3.84 17.36 19.98
C GLY A 1 4.12 17.46 18.50
N CYS A 2 3.11 17.71 17.68
CA CYS A 2 3.33 17.89 16.25
C CYS A 2 4.21 19.14 16.02
N GLY A 3 5.06 19.10 15.00
CA GLY A 3 6.00 20.19 14.69
C GLY A 3 5.30 21.54 14.45
N PRO A 4 6.06 22.64 14.38
CA PRO A 4 5.51 23.96 14.10
C PRO A 4 4.78 23.98 12.75
N GLY A 5 3.57 24.55 12.73
CA GLY A 5 2.73 24.63 11.53
C GLY A 5 1.98 23.34 11.19
N HIS A 6 1.96 22.33 12.06
CA HIS A 6 1.15 21.14 11.83
C HIS A 6 -0.34 21.43 12.06
N ALA A 7 -1.19 21.01 11.12
CA ALA A 7 -2.64 21.12 11.19
C ALA A 7 -3.29 19.77 11.54
N LEU A 8 -4.19 19.75 12.50
CA LEU A 8 -5.12 18.63 12.73
C LEU A 8 -6.49 19.03 12.18
N VAL A 9 -7.03 18.24 11.25
CA VAL A 9 -8.27 18.55 10.53
C VAL A 9 -9.28 17.43 10.66
N TYR A 10 -10.46 17.72 11.19
CA TYR A 10 -11.63 16.86 11.06
C TYR A 10 -12.34 17.20 9.75
N LEU A 11 -12.55 16.20 8.89
CA LEU A 11 -13.22 16.37 7.61
C LEU A 11 -14.51 15.54 7.61
N ALA A 12 -15.65 16.21 7.50
CA ALA A 12 -16.96 15.56 7.53
C ALA A 12 -17.83 15.99 6.34
N ALA A 13 -18.56 15.02 5.78
CA ALA A 13 -19.63 15.27 4.82
C ALA A 13 -20.98 15.24 5.54
N THR A 14 -21.86 16.20 5.27
CA THR A 14 -23.21 16.23 5.82
C THR A 14 -24.25 16.28 4.71
N PRO A 15 -25.56 16.11 4.99
CA PRO A 15 -26.58 16.21 3.94
C PRO A 15 -26.68 17.61 3.31
N TRP A 16 -26.11 18.66 3.92
CA TRP A 16 -26.28 20.05 3.48
C TRP A 16 -24.97 20.70 2.97
N GLY A 17 -23.89 19.92 2.91
CA GLY A 17 -22.53 20.39 2.63
C GLY A 17 -21.53 19.88 3.68
N GLY A 18 -20.26 19.79 3.32
CA GLY A 18 -19.23 19.32 4.22
C GLY A 18 -18.58 20.45 5.00
N ILE A 19 -17.80 20.06 6.00
CA ILE A 19 -17.04 20.97 6.83
C ILE A 19 -15.66 20.38 7.11
N ALA A 20 -14.64 21.23 7.06
CA ALA A 20 -13.34 20.95 7.63
C ALA A 20 -13.14 21.82 8.88
N VAL A 21 -12.90 21.19 10.04
CA VAL A 21 -12.59 21.88 11.30
C VAL A 21 -11.14 21.62 11.64
N ALA A 22 -10.34 22.68 11.72
CA ALA A 22 -8.91 22.60 11.94
C ALA A 22 -8.43 23.30 13.20
N THR A 23 -7.30 22.83 13.73
CA THR A 23 -6.46 23.55 14.67
C THR A 23 -5.00 23.41 14.24
N LEU A 24 -4.17 24.44 14.47
CA LEU A 24 -2.76 24.45 14.09
C LEU A 24 -1.88 24.68 15.32
N SER A 25 -0.70 24.06 15.33
CA SER A 25 0.26 24.19 16.44
C SER A 25 0.81 25.60 16.66
N ASN A 26 0.70 26.49 15.66
CA ASN A 26 1.20 27.87 15.68
C ASN A 26 0.10 28.94 15.84
N LEU A 27 -1.18 28.59 15.89
CA LEU A 27 -2.24 29.55 16.19
C LEU A 27 -1.98 30.10 17.60
N LYS A 28 -1.70 31.41 17.70
CA LYS A 28 -1.39 32.08 18.97
C LYS A 28 -2.49 31.76 20.00
N GLN A 29 -2.10 31.18 21.13
CA GLN A 29 -2.94 31.04 22.31
C GLN A 29 -3.22 32.43 22.89
N ALA A 30 -4.24 33.12 22.38
CA ALA A 30 -4.80 34.27 23.09
C ALA A 30 -5.77 33.72 24.15
N GLN A 31 -5.31 33.67 25.41
CA GLN A 31 -6.11 33.32 26.59
C GLN A 31 -6.84 31.96 26.51
N ASP A 32 -6.14 30.89 26.89
CA ASP A 32 -6.68 29.62 27.44
C ASP A 32 -7.79 28.86 26.67
N THR A 33 -8.00 29.13 25.38
CA THR A 33 -8.93 28.35 24.55
C THR A 33 -8.24 27.87 23.27
N ALA A 34 -8.41 26.58 22.95
CA ALA A 34 -7.95 26.04 21.67
C ALA A 34 -8.72 26.76 20.55
N HIS A 35 -8.00 27.48 19.69
CA HIS A 35 -8.62 28.11 18.53
C HIS A 35 -8.88 27.05 17.46
N PHE A 36 -10.16 26.83 17.19
CA PHE A 36 -10.63 26.08 16.04
C PHE A 36 -11.04 27.04 14.93
N VAL A 37 -10.71 26.68 13.70
CA VAL A 37 -11.12 27.38 12.49
C VAL A 37 -11.88 26.39 11.61
N ALA A 38 -12.87 26.89 10.86
CA ALA A 38 -13.70 26.07 10.01
C ALA A 38 -13.65 26.53 8.57
N LEU A 39 -13.77 25.58 7.65
CA LEU A 39 -13.94 25.79 6.22
C LEU A 39 -15.21 25.05 5.77
N ASP A 40 -16.14 25.79 5.18
CA ASP A 40 -17.31 25.21 4.55
C ASP A 40 -16.95 24.62 3.18
N LEU A 41 -17.40 23.39 2.94
CA LEU A 41 -17.21 22.64 1.70
C LEU A 41 -18.59 22.28 1.14
N PRO A 42 -19.35 23.24 0.57
CA PRO A 42 -20.77 23.05 0.25
C PRO A 42 -21.05 21.91 -0.73
N ALA A 43 -20.08 21.57 -1.58
CA ALA A 43 -20.20 20.45 -2.52
C ALA A 43 -19.93 19.07 -1.89
N LEU A 44 -19.31 19.00 -0.70
CA LEU A 44 -18.99 17.76 0.00
C LEU A 44 -20.21 17.23 0.76
N THR A 45 -21.23 16.77 0.03
CA THR A 45 -22.45 16.23 0.64
C THR A 45 -22.32 14.75 0.95
N GLY A 46 -23.14 14.26 1.88
CA GLY A 46 -23.28 12.82 2.13
C GLY A 46 -23.70 12.04 0.87
N GLU A 47 -24.52 12.64 0.00
CA GLU A 47 -24.91 12.07 -1.29
C GLU A 47 -23.70 11.91 -2.22
N LEU A 48 -22.85 12.94 -2.34
CA LEU A 48 -21.63 12.86 -3.15
C LEU A 48 -20.70 11.75 -2.63
N VAL A 49 -20.48 11.69 -1.32
CA VAL A 49 -19.61 10.66 -0.73
C VAL A 49 -20.20 9.27 -0.92
N ASN A 50 -21.50 9.08 -0.65
CA ASN A 50 -22.14 7.78 -0.84
C ASN A 50 -22.10 7.32 -2.30
N GLY A 51 -22.29 8.24 -3.26
CA GLY A 51 -22.13 7.96 -4.69
C GLY A 51 -20.69 7.65 -5.10
N LEU A 52 -19.68 8.14 -4.35
CA LEU A 52 -18.29 7.72 -4.51
C LEU A 52 -18.05 6.30 -3.98
N VAL A 53 -18.65 5.97 -2.84
CA VAL A 53 -18.48 4.68 -2.15
C VAL A 53 -19.14 3.54 -2.90
N LYS A 54 -20.40 3.74 -3.33
CA LYS A 54 -21.24 2.72 -3.93
C LYS A 54 -22.14 3.34 -5.00
N THR A 55 -22.20 2.72 -6.17
CA THR A 55 -23.14 3.07 -7.23
C THR A 55 -23.98 1.84 -7.54
N CYS A 56 -25.30 1.98 -7.47
CA CYS A 56 -26.25 0.90 -7.76
C CYS A 56 -27.05 1.19 -9.02
N LEU A 57 -27.67 0.15 -9.59
CA LEU A 57 -28.83 0.33 -10.45
C LEU A 57 -30.01 0.88 -9.62
N ASP A 58 -30.71 1.85 -10.19
CA ASP A 58 -31.90 2.47 -9.58
C ASP A 58 -33.16 1.63 -9.90
N ASP A 59 -33.11 0.34 -9.57
CA ASP A 59 -34.23 -0.60 -9.64
C ASP A 59 -34.31 -1.49 -8.40
N ASP A 60 -35.30 -2.38 -8.37
CA ASP A 60 -35.53 -3.26 -7.22
C ASP A 60 -34.39 -4.28 -6.98
N SER A 61 -33.44 -4.43 -7.91
CA SER A 61 -32.28 -5.31 -7.73
C SER A 61 -31.29 -4.73 -6.73
N GLY A 62 -31.10 -3.39 -6.75
CA GLY A 62 -30.04 -2.72 -6.01
C GLY A 62 -28.63 -3.18 -6.40
N ASP A 63 -28.45 -3.77 -7.59
CA ASP A 63 -27.19 -4.32 -8.06
C ASP A 63 -26.09 -3.26 -8.14
N ILE A 64 -24.89 -3.62 -7.66
CA ILE A 64 -23.75 -2.71 -7.63
C ILE A 64 -23.09 -2.66 -9.00
N ILE A 65 -22.98 -1.45 -9.55
CA ILE A 65 -22.40 -1.17 -10.88
C ILE A 65 -21.15 -0.29 -10.83
N GLY A 66 -20.69 0.04 -9.62
CA GLY A 66 -19.50 0.85 -9.40
C GLY A 66 -19.35 1.28 -7.94
N GLY A 67 -18.33 2.09 -7.70
CA GLY A 67 -17.99 2.64 -6.39
C GLY A 67 -16.67 2.12 -5.83
N PHE A 68 -16.07 2.94 -4.97
CA PHE A 68 -14.78 2.67 -4.36
C PHE A 68 -14.77 1.42 -3.49
N TYR A 69 -15.90 1.09 -2.84
CA TYR A 69 -16.00 -0.09 -2.00
C TYR A 69 -15.74 -1.40 -2.77
N CYS A 70 -16.34 -1.57 -3.96
CA CYS A 70 -16.11 -2.77 -4.76
C CYS A 70 -14.73 -2.76 -5.43
N ALA A 71 -14.24 -1.57 -5.80
CA ALA A 71 -12.94 -1.40 -6.43
C ALA A 71 -11.78 -1.76 -5.49
N GLN A 72 -11.78 -1.24 -4.26
CA GLN A 72 -10.72 -1.48 -3.26
C GLN A 72 -10.68 -2.93 -2.78
N SER A 73 -11.86 -3.55 -2.63
CA SER A 73 -11.98 -4.93 -2.16
C SER A 73 -11.61 -5.97 -3.23
N GLY A 74 -11.41 -5.57 -4.49
CA GLY A 74 -11.11 -6.49 -5.58
C GLY A 74 -12.27 -7.41 -5.95
N ASN A 75 -13.51 -7.02 -5.64
CA ASN A 75 -14.71 -7.85 -5.79
C ASN A 75 -15.46 -7.65 -7.12
N ALA A 76 -14.93 -6.84 -8.04
CA ALA A 76 -15.60 -6.52 -9.30
C ALA A 76 -16.00 -7.76 -10.12
N PHE A 77 -15.14 -8.78 -10.15
CA PHE A 77 -15.44 -10.02 -10.88
C PHE A 77 -16.59 -10.82 -10.24
N ALA A 78 -16.66 -10.87 -8.91
CA ALA A 78 -17.77 -11.51 -8.20
C ALA A 78 -19.11 -10.79 -8.45
N LEU A 79 -19.09 -9.44 -8.50
CA LEU A 79 -20.26 -8.66 -8.86
C LEU A 79 -20.73 -8.96 -10.30
N LEU A 80 -19.79 -8.99 -11.26
CA LEU A 80 -20.13 -9.34 -12.64
C LEU A 80 -20.70 -10.77 -12.76
N GLN A 81 -20.20 -11.71 -11.96
CA GLN A 81 -20.69 -13.09 -11.97
C GLN A 81 -22.16 -13.23 -11.56
N ALA A 82 -22.70 -12.28 -10.79
CA ALA A 82 -24.10 -12.26 -10.36
C ALA A 82 -25.09 -12.06 -11.53
N PHE A 83 -24.66 -11.42 -12.61
CA PHE A 83 -25.48 -11.24 -13.81
C PHE A 83 -25.68 -12.57 -14.55
N SER A 84 -26.80 -12.73 -15.24
CA SER A 84 -27.06 -13.95 -16.03
C SER A 84 -26.06 -14.09 -17.20
N GLY A 85 -25.95 -15.30 -17.76
CA GLY A 85 -24.97 -15.62 -18.82
C GLY A 85 -23.90 -16.60 -18.38
N SER A 86 -23.32 -17.29 -19.35
CA SER A 86 -22.32 -18.34 -19.18
C SER A 86 -20.89 -17.84 -19.37
N THR A 87 -20.70 -16.83 -20.22
CA THR A 87 -19.39 -16.25 -20.53
C THR A 87 -19.21 -14.87 -19.88
N PHE A 88 -17.97 -14.37 -19.86
CA PHE A 88 -17.72 -12.99 -19.40
C PHE A 88 -18.41 -11.98 -20.31
N ARG A 89 -18.34 -12.17 -21.64
CA ARG A 89 -18.91 -11.24 -22.61
C ARG A 89 -20.43 -11.14 -22.51
N GLU A 90 -21.11 -12.27 -22.32
CA GLU A 90 -22.57 -12.30 -22.12
C GLU A 90 -22.97 -11.50 -20.87
N LYS A 91 -22.30 -11.76 -19.73
CA LYS A 91 -22.55 -11.04 -18.48
C LYS A 91 -22.28 -9.54 -18.62
N ALA A 92 -21.18 -9.17 -19.29
CA ALA A 92 -20.83 -7.77 -19.56
C ALA A 92 -21.88 -7.09 -20.46
N ALA A 93 -22.41 -7.76 -21.48
CA ALA A 93 -23.46 -7.23 -22.34
C ALA A 93 -24.77 -6.99 -21.58
N ILE A 94 -25.16 -7.91 -20.71
CA ILE A 94 -26.37 -7.78 -19.88
C ILE A 94 -26.22 -6.59 -18.90
N LEU A 95 -25.07 -6.48 -18.24
CA LEU A 95 -24.76 -5.33 -17.38
C LEU A 95 -24.83 -4.01 -18.18
N HIS A 96 -24.29 -4.00 -19.40
CA HIS A 96 -24.32 -2.84 -20.29
C HIS A 96 -25.74 -2.40 -20.66
N GLU A 97 -26.59 -3.34 -21.06
CA GLU A 97 -27.99 -3.07 -21.38
C GLU A 97 -28.74 -2.50 -20.16
N ALA A 98 -28.51 -3.06 -18.97
CA ALA A 98 -29.09 -2.56 -17.73
C ALA A 98 -28.66 -1.12 -17.43
N CYS A 99 -27.37 -0.80 -17.64
CA CYS A 99 -26.82 0.54 -17.45
C CYS A 99 -27.40 1.55 -18.46
N ILE A 100 -27.41 1.22 -19.77
CA ILE A 100 -27.95 2.09 -20.82
C ILE A 100 -29.43 2.38 -20.61
N HIS A 101 -30.25 1.37 -20.32
CA HIS A 101 -31.70 1.52 -20.17
C HIS A 101 -32.06 2.54 -19.07
N ARG A 102 -31.19 2.72 -18.08
CA ARG A 102 -31.39 3.64 -16.95
C ARG A 102 -30.63 4.96 -17.08
N GLY A 103 -29.90 5.17 -18.18
CA GLY A 103 -29.06 6.35 -18.37
C GLY A 103 -27.89 6.44 -17.39
N ASN A 104 -27.52 5.32 -16.74
CA ASN A 104 -26.44 5.27 -15.75
C ASN A 104 -25.20 4.65 -16.40
N ARG A 105 -24.02 5.26 -16.24
CA ARG A 105 -22.75 4.72 -16.74
C ARG A 105 -21.91 4.25 -15.56
N GLY A 106 -22.13 3.02 -15.12
CA GLY A 106 -21.35 2.38 -14.08
C GLY A 106 -19.89 2.17 -14.50
N THR A 107 -18.96 2.32 -13.56
CA THR A 107 -17.53 2.02 -13.80
C THR A 107 -17.29 0.54 -14.01
N LEU A 108 -18.10 -0.34 -13.41
CA LEU A 108 -18.06 -1.78 -13.63
C LEU A 108 -18.39 -2.13 -15.07
N ASP A 109 -19.45 -1.54 -15.64
CA ASP A 109 -19.82 -1.71 -17.04
C ASP A 109 -18.69 -1.23 -17.96
N SER A 110 -18.24 0.02 -17.77
CA SER A 110 -17.16 0.58 -18.59
C SER A 110 -15.88 -0.26 -18.54
N ALA A 111 -15.54 -0.83 -17.38
CA ALA A 111 -14.39 -1.72 -17.24
C ALA A 111 -14.64 -3.08 -17.90
N ALA A 112 -15.83 -3.66 -17.78
CA ALA A 112 -16.19 -4.92 -18.41
C ALA A 112 -16.16 -4.82 -19.95
N GLN A 113 -16.68 -3.72 -20.51
CA GLN A 113 -16.57 -3.45 -21.95
C GLN A 113 -15.11 -3.32 -22.40
N PHE A 114 -14.27 -2.66 -21.61
CA PHE A 114 -12.85 -2.57 -21.88
C PHE A 114 -12.18 -3.94 -21.89
N VAL A 115 -12.42 -4.78 -20.89
CA VAL A 115 -11.88 -6.16 -20.85
C VAL A 115 -12.32 -6.96 -22.08
N CYS A 116 -13.58 -6.82 -22.50
CA CYS A 116 -14.12 -7.45 -23.71
C CYS A 116 -13.44 -6.99 -25.01
N SER A 117 -12.83 -5.80 -25.01
CA SER A 117 -12.14 -5.21 -26.17
C SER A 117 -10.66 -5.58 -26.26
N LEU A 118 -10.07 -6.17 -25.21
CA LEU A 118 -8.65 -6.51 -25.18
C LEU A 118 -8.37 -7.74 -26.06
N PRO A 119 -7.54 -7.62 -27.13
CA PRO A 119 -7.27 -8.73 -28.04
C PRO A 119 -6.67 -9.96 -27.34
N GLY A 120 -5.81 -9.74 -26.35
CA GLY A 120 -5.18 -10.82 -25.57
C GLY A 120 -6.17 -11.64 -24.73
N LEU A 121 -7.35 -11.09 -24.41
CA LEU A 121 -8.37 -11.76 -23.61
C LEU A 121 -9.58 -12.20 -24.42
N ALA A 122 -9.67 -11.87 -25.72
CA ALA A 122 -10.82 -12.17 -26.57
C ALA A 122 -11.25 -13.65 -26.49
N HIS A 123 -10.29 -14.57 -26.61
CA HIS A 123 -10.56 -16.00 -26.53
C HIS A 123 -11.00 -16.49 -25.14
N LEU A 124 -10.68 -15.76 -24.06
CA LEU A 124 -11.05 -16.12 -22.70
C LEU A 124 -12.43 -15.61 -22.34
N VAL A 125 -12.76 -14.38 -22.75
CA VAL A 125 -14.04 -13.75 -22.39
C VAL A 125 -15.25 -14.40 -23.07
N ASP A 126 -15.02 -15.10 -24.18
CA ASP A 126 -16.03 -15.86 -24.94
C ASP A 126 -16.17 -17.32 -24.49
N GLN A 127 -15.34 -17.80 -23.57
CA GLN A 127 -15.48 -19.14 -23.00
C GLN A 127 -16.46 -19.13 -21.83
N PRO A 128 -17.18 -20.26 -21.59
CA PRO A 128 -17.93 -20.43 -20.36
C PRO A 128 -17.01 -20.25 -19.15
N LEU A 129 -17.41 -19.45 -18.16
CA LEU A 129 -16.59 -19.19 -16.97
C LEU A 129 -16.29 -20.47 -16.19
N SER A 130 -17.17 -21.47 -16.25
CA SER A 130 -16.98 -22.80 -15.66
C SER A 130 -15.89 -23.62 -16.35
N ALA A 131 -15.53 -23.28 -17.59
CA ALA A 131 -14.47 -23.94 -18.35
C ALA A 131 -13.11 -23.25 -18.22
N LEU A 132 -13.06 -22.04 -17.63
CA LEU A 132 -11.80 -21.33 -17.40
C LEU A 132 -11.01 -22.01 -16.28
N GLY A 133 -9.80 -22.47 -16.59
CA GLY A 133 -8.84 -22.88 -15.56
C GLY A 133 -8.50 -21.74 -14.61
N ALA A 134 -8.04 -22.09 -13.39
CA ALA A 134 -7.78 -21.12 -12.32
C ALA A 134 -6.90 -19.92 -12.76
N ARG A 135 -5.84 -20.18 -13.55
CA ARG A 135 -4.95 -19.12 -14.07
C ARG A 135 -5.66 -18.14 -15.00
N ASN A 136 -6.49 -18.62 -15.92
CA ASN A 136 -7.19 -17.76 -16.88
C ASN A 136 -8.32 -16.99 -16.19
N SER A 137 -9.01 -17.62 -15.23
CA SER A 137 -10.00 -16.96 -14.40
C SER A 137 -9.37 -15.82 -13.57
N ALA A 138 -8.21 -16.08 -12.94
CA ALA A 138 -7.45 -15.06 -12.22
C ALA A 138 -7.03 -13.90 -13.12
N LEU A 139 -6.51 -14.19 -14.33
CA LEU A 139 -6.12 -13.15 -15.28
C LEU A 139 -7.29 -12.23 -15.67
N VAL A 140 -8.46 -12.79 -16.01
CA VAL A 140 -9.65 -11.99 -16.36
C VAL A 140 -10.15 -11.20 -15.14
N SER A 141 -10.17 -11.83 -13.97
CA SER A 141 -10.58 -11.20 -12.71
C SER A 141 -9.68 -10.02 -12.34
N GLU A 142 -8.36 -10.22 -12.31
CA GLU A 142 -7.37 -9.18 -11.99
C GLU A 142 -7.43 -8.02 -12.99
N THR A 143 -7.57 -8.32 -14.30
CA THR A 143 -7.69 -7.29 -15.33
C THR A 143 -8.95 -6.45 -15.12
N LEU A 144 -10.10 -7.07 -14.82
CA LEU A 144 -11.34 -6.36 -14.51
C LEU A 144 -11.20 -5.51 -13.24
N CYS A 145 -10.71 -6.09 -12.14
CA CYS A 145 -10.58 -5.39 -10.86
C CYS A 145 -9.65 -4.18 -10.98
N HIS A 146 -8.52 -4.33 -11.68
CA HIS A 146 -7.62 -3.22 -11.99
C HIS A 146 -8.32 -2.14 -12.82
N ALA A 147 -9.02 -2.52 -13.89
CA ALA A 147 -9.72 -1.58 -14.77
C ALA A 147 -10.87 -0.82 -14.08
N VAL A 148 -11.56 -1.44 -13.12
CA VAL A 148 -12.58 -0.79 -12.27
C VAL A 148 -11.91 0.20 -11.33
N LEU A 149 -10.85 -0.21 -10.64
CA LEU A 149 -10.16 0.65 -9.69
C LEU A 149 -9.54 1.89 -10.35
N GLN A 150 -8.92 1.75 -11.53
CA GLN A 150 -8.41 2.91 -12.28
C GLN A 150 -9.52 3.92 -12.61
N ARG A 151 -10.69 3.45 -13.05
CA ARG A 151 -11.84 4.32 -13.36
C ARG A 151 -12.40 5.01 -12.13
N GLU A 152 -12.48 4.28 -11.02
CA GLU A 152 -12.91 4.86 -9.75
C GLU A 152 -11.91 5.90 -9.24
N LEU A 153 -10.61 5.62 -9.31
CA LEU A 153 -9.56 6.57 -8.97
C LEU A 153 -9.67 7.85 -9.80
N GLN A 154 -9.88 7.74 -11.11
CA GLN A 154 -10.10 8.89 -11.99
C GLN A 154 -11.35 9.69 -11.60
N ARG A 155 -12.45 9.00 -11.27
CA ARG A 155 -13.70 9.63 -10.85
C ARG A 155 -13.54 10.36 -9.51
N CYS A 156 -12.91 9.72 -8.53
CA CYS A 156 -12.58 10.34 -7.24
C CYS A 156 -11.64 11.52 -7.40
N GLN A 157 -10.60 11.40 -8.23
CA GLN A 157 -9.68 12.48 -8.55
C GLN A 157 -10.44 13.72 -9.08
N ALA A 158 -11.32 13.54 -10.07
CA ALA A 158 -12.07 14.64 -10.66
C ALA A 158 -12.99 15.35 -9.65
N LEU A 159 -13.70 14.58 -8.81
CA LEU A 159 -14.66 15.13 -7.86
C LEU A 159 -13.98 15.73 -6.62
N LEU A 160 -13.07 15.00 -5.99
CA LEU A 160 -12.43 15.41 -4.73
C LEU A 160 -11.43 16.54 -4.93
N SER A 161 -10.70 16.56 -6.05
CA SER A 161 -9.74 17.62 -6.33
C SER A 161 -10.41 18.99 -6.27
N LYS A 162 -11.45 19.19 -7.10
CA LYS A 162 -12.16 20.47 -7.22
C LYS A 162 -12.93 20.84 -5.95
N HIS A 163 -13.62 19.88 -5.33
CA HIS A 163 -14.62 20.18 -4.31
C HIS A 163 -14.12 20.07 -2.88
N VAL A 164 -12.97 19.42 -2.65
CA VAL A 164 -12.47 19.12 -1.31
C VAL A 164 -11.00 19.49 -1.16
N VAL A 165 -10.12 18.92 -1.98
CA VAL A 165 -8.68 18.97 -1.77
C VAL A 165 -8.08 20.33 -2.12
N GLU A 166 -8.48 20.91 -3.25
CA GLU A 166 -8.04 22.26 -3.65
C GLU A 166 -8.43 23.35 -2.63
N PRO A 167 -9.71 23.47 -2.19
CA PRO A 167 -10.08 24.47 -1.19
C PRO A 167 -9.42 24.18 0.17
N LEU A 168 -9.32 22.90 0.58
CA LEU A 168 -8.69 22.53 1.84
C LEU A 168 -7.20 22.91 1.87
N ALA A 169 -6.44 22.55 0.84
CA ALA A 169 -5.02 22.86 0.76
C ALA A 169 -4.77 24.37 0.74
N SER A 170 -5.52 25.11 -0.09
CA SER A 170 -5.42 26.57 -0.19
C SER A 170 -5.67 27.25 1.15
N TRP A 171 -6.70 26.79 1.87
CA TRP A 171 -7.07 27.32 3.18
C TRP A 171 -6.00 27.02 4.24
N LEU A 172 -5.49 25.79 4.31
CA LEU A 172 -4.46 25.40 5.26
C LEU A 172 -3.13 26.13 5.03
N LEU A 173 -2.70 26.24 3.76
CA LEU A 173 -1.48 26.98 3.40
C LEU A 173 -1.58 28.47 3.74
N ALA A 174 -2.74 29.09 3.50
CA ALA A 174 -2.98 30.49 3.86
C ALA A 174 -2.86 30.74 5.38
N MET A 175 -3.10 29.71 6.20
CA MET A 175 -2.92 29.74 7.65
C MET A 175 -1.48 29.39 8.09
N GLY A 176 -0.58 29.10 7.14
CA GLY A 176 0.80 28.73 7.42
C GLY A 176 0.96 27.27 7.87
N ALA A 177 0.06 26.37 7.45
CA ALA A 177 0.26 24.94 7.65
C ALA A 177 1.45 24.41 6.84
N SER A 178 2.24 23.54 7.45
CA SER A 178 3.42 22.88 6.86
C SER A 178 3.24 21.37 6.73
N SER A 179 2.28 20.81 7.46
CA SER A 179 1.95 19.38 7.48
C SER A 179 0.54 19.18 8.03
N LEU A 180 -0.03 17.99 7.83
CA LEU A 180 -1.45 17.76 8.05
C LEU A 180 -1.72 16.37 8.66
N THR A 181 -2.56 16.28 9.68
CA THR A 181 -3.24 15.04 10.07
C THR A 181 -4.73 15.20 9.78
N ILE A 182 -5.30 14.33 8.96
CA ILE A 182 -6.75 14.31 8.70
C ILE A 182 -7.41 13.24 9.55
N VAL A 183 -8.50 13.60 10.21
CA VAL A 183 -9.50 12.69 10.78
C VAL A 183 -10.69 12.63 9.82
N PRO A 184 -10.73 11.68 8.88
CA PRO A 184 -11.84 11.56 7.94
C PRO A 184 -13.04 10.92 8.64
N CYS A 185 -14.17 11.62 8.65
CA CYS A 185 -15.40 11.12 9.27
C CYS A 185 -16.21 10.24 8.30
N GLY A 186 -16.71 9.12 8.81
CA GLY A 186 -17.56 8.21 8.04
C GLY A 186 -16.86 7.64 6.80
N PRO A 187 -17.57 7.52 5.65
CA PRO A 187 -17.02 6.88 4.46
C PRO A 187 -15.87 7.64 3.77
N LEU A 188 -15.56 8.86 4.18
CA LEU A 188 -14.37 9.60 3.69
C LEU A 188 -13.06 8.86 3.99
N SER A 189 -13.06 8.00 5.01
CA SER A 189 -11.91 7.18 5.39
C SER A 189 -11.46 6.18 4.32
N LEU A 190 -12.33 5.85 3.35
CA LEU A 190 -12.01 4.98 2.23
C LEU A 190 -11.23 5.69 1.13
N LEU A 191 -11.31 7.02 1.06
CA LEU A 191 -10.88 7.77 -0.11
C LEU A 191 -9.37 8.09 0.02
N PRO A 192 -8.60 8.01 -1.08
CA PRO A 192 -7.16 8.26 -1.06
C PRO A 192 -6.86 9.77 -1.01
N LEU A 193 -7.31 10.46 0.05
CA LEU A 193 -7.28 11.93 0.16
C LEU A 193 -5.89 12.53 -0.10
N GLY A 194 -4.84 11.90 0.43
CA GLY A 194 -3.47 12.36 0.24
C GLY A 194 -2.94 12.20 -1.19
N GLY A 195 -3.48 11.23 -1.94
CA GLY A 195 -3.09 10.95 -3.32
C GLY A 195 -3.83 11.77 -4.37
N ILE A 196 -4.77 12.62 -3.97
CA ILE A 196 -5.51 13.48 -4.90
C ILE A 196 -4.61 14.62 -5.40
N LEU A 197 -4.54 14.80 -6.72
CA LEU A 197 -3.84 15.91 -7.36
C LEU A 197 -4.61 17.22 -7.19
N LEU A 198 -3.89 18.29 -6.86
CA LEU A 198 -4.32 19.67 -7.02
C LEU A 198 -4.27 20.09 -8.48
N LEU A 199 -4.88 21.23 -8.80
CA LEU A 199 -4.87 21.82 -10.14
C LEU A 199 -3.44 22.11 -10.64
N ALA A 200 -2.50 22.36 -9.73
CA ALA A 200 -1.08 22.55 -10.03
C ALA A 200 -0.31 21.26 -10.36
N GLY A 201 -0.93 20.08 -10.25
CA GLY A 201 -0.33 18.79 -10.62
C GLY A 201 0.52 18.11 -9.53
N GLN A 202 0.57 18.70 -8.33
CA GLN A 202 1.09 18.08 -7.10
C GLN A 202 -0.04 17.39 -6.34
N THR A 203 0.26 16.35 -5.57
CA THR A 203 -0.73 15.72 -4.67
C THR A 203 -0.90 16.52 -3.37
N LEU A 204 -1.99 16.28 -2.63
CA LEU A 204 -2.17 16.87 -1.30
C LEU A 204 -0.99 16.54 -0.38
N SER A 205 -0.53 15.29 -0.37
CA SER A 205 0.62 14.84 0.42
C SER A 205 1.94 15.50 0.01
N GLU A 206 2.11 15.87 -1.27
CA GLU A 206 3.31 16.58 -1.73
C GLU A 206 3.36 18.03 -1.20
N VAL A 207 2.20 18.67 -1.09
CA VAL A 207 2.09 20.08 -0.66
C VAL A 207 2.04 20.19 0.87
N LEU A 208 1.33 19.27 1.52
CA LEU A 208 1.21 19.15 2.96
C LEU A 208 1.47 17.68 3.33
N PRO A 209 2.71 17.29 3.65
CA PRO A 209 3.01 15.95 4.13
C PRO A 209 2.04 15.55 5.24
N MET A 210 1.35 14.43 5.03
CA MET A 210 0.18 14.10 5.84
C MET A 210 0.09 12.67 6.32
N SER A 211 -0.66 12.50 7.42
CA SER A 211 -1.14 11.22 7.93
C SER A 211 -2.65 11.25 8.14
N ILE A 212 -3.22 10.07 8.34
CA ILE A 212 -4.61 9.85 8.72
C ILE A 212 -4.67 9.48 10.20
N ALA A 213 -5.70 9.93 10.90
CA ALA A 213 -6.01 9.44 12.23
C ALA A 213 -7.46 8.94 12.28
N PRO A 214 -7.74 7.78 12.88
CA PRO A 214 -9.11 7.28 13.00
C PRO A 214 -9.94 8.16 13.95
N SER A 215 -9.29 8.83 14.90
CA SER A 215 -9.89 9.84 15.77
C SER A 215 -8.80 10.72 16.40
N GLY A 216 -9.16 11.90 16.91
CA GLY A 216 -8.25 12.70 17.73
C GLY A 216 -7.79 11.99 19.01
N ARG A 217 -8.60 11.07 19.56
CA ARG A 217 -8.21 10.26 20.72
C ARG A 217 -7.07 9.29 20.41
N ALA A 218 -7.03 8.73 19.20
CA ALA A 218 -5.93 7.86 18.78
C ALA A 218 -4.58 8.58 18.77
N LEU A 219 -4.56 9.89 18.52
CA LEU A 219 -3.34 10.71 18.57
C LEU A 219 -2.85 11.01 19.99
N LEU A 220 -3.71 10.82 20.99
CA LEU A 220 -3.35 10.98 22.41
C LEU A 220 -2.78 9.69 23.00
N GLN A 221 -2.91 8.56 22.30
CA GLN A 221 -2.33 7.30 22.73
C GLN A 221 -0.81 7.40 22.61
N ASN A 222 -0.16 7.57 23.75
CA ASN A 222 1.29 7.54 23.88
C ASN A 222 1.64 6.46 24.90
N GLU A 223 1.36 5.21 24.53
CA GLU A 223 1.76 4.07 25.34
C GLU A 223 3.27 3.91 25.23
N ARG A 224 3.97 4.30 26.30
CA ARG A 224 5.42 4.16 26.38
C ARG A 224 5.76 2.68 26.36
N SER A 225 6.69 2.31 25.48
CA SER A 225 7.32 0.99 25.53
C SER A 225 7.93 0.78 26.92
N LEU A 226 7.82 -0.46 27.43
CA LEU A 226 8.54 -0.88 28.64
C LEU A 226 10.04 -1.12 28.35
N THR A 227 10.40 -1.24 27.07
CA THR A 227 11.75 -1.51 26.57
C THR A 227 12.23 -0.39 25.64
N ALA A 228 13.53 -0.11 25.65
CA ALA A 228 14.12 0.77 24.64
C ALA A 228 14.09 0.05 23.30
N ARG A 229 13.36 0.63 22.33
CA ARG A 229 13.23 0.09 20.97
C ARG A 229 14.30 0.67 20.07
N ALA A 230 14.89 -0.18 19.24
CA ALA A 230 15.92 0.22 18.29
C ALA A 230 15.84 -0.69 17.06
N GLY A 231 16.42 -0.23 15.95
CA GLY A 231 16.60 -1.05 14.77
C GLY A 231 15.38 -1.19 13.85
N ILE A 232 15.65 -1.75 12.69
CA ILE A 232 14.72 -1.99 11.59
C ILE A 232 14.66 -3.50 11.35
N TYR A 233 13.48 -4.09 11.53
CA TYR A 233 13.27 -5.52 11.36
C TYR A 233 12.27 -5.78 10.24
N ALA A 234 12.48 -6.83 9.43
CA ALA A 234 11.59 -7.14 8.32
C ALA A 234 11.28 -8.64 8.21
N VAL A 235 10.02 -8.99 7.92
CA VAL A 235 9.64 -10.30 7.40
C VAL A 235 9.20 -10.21 5.95
N GLY A 236 9.63 -11.15 5.11
CA GLY A 236 9.31 -11.15 3.68
C GLY A 236 8.91 -12.51 3.12
N ASN A 237 7.88 -12.52 2.26
CA ASN A 237 7.43 -13.69 1.50
C ASN A 237 7.32 -14.98 2.34
N PRO A 238 6.53 -15.03 3.44
CA PRO A 238 6.47 -16.23 4.27
C PRO A 238 5.98 -17.45 3.49
N TYR A 239 6.57 -18.62 3.77
CA TYR A 239 6.28 -19.87 3.07
C TYR A 239 6.02 -21.02 4.07
N PRO A 240 5.08 -21.94 3.79
CA PRO A 240 4.17 -21.98 2.65
C PRO A 240 2.99 -21.02 2.84
N THR A 241 2.67 -20.27 1.80
CA THR A 241 1.42 -19.50 1.68
C THR A 241 0.78 -19.80 0.31
N ARG A 242 -0.48 -19.42 0.11
CA ARG A 242 -1.24 -19.77 -1.11
C ARG A 242 -0.67 -19.14 -2.38
N GLN A 243 0.06 -18.04 -2.26
CA GLN A 243 0.64 -17.28 -3.36
C GLN A 243 2.01 -16.74 -2.94
N GLU A 244 3.04 -17.01 -3.74
CA GLU A 244 4.37 -16.44 -3.53
C GLU A 244 4.34 -14.92 -3.78
N LEU A 245 4.96 -14.15 -2.89
CA LEU A 245 5.19 -12.71 -3.04
C LEU A 245 6.69 -12.49 -3.22
N ARG A 246 7.19 -12.75 -4.42
CA ARG A 246 8.64 -12.74 -4.66
C ARG A 246 9.24 -11.36 -4.38
N TRP A 247 8.56 -10.28 -4.76
CA TRP A 247 9.05 -8.93 -4.50
C TRP A 247 9.05 -8.58 -3.01
N SER A 248 8.14 -9.14 -2.22
CA SER A 248 8.14 -9.02 -0.75
C SER A 248 9.38 -9.64 -0.09
N GLU A 249 10.00 -10.67 -0.70
CA GLU A 249 11.29 -11.20 -0.22
C GLU A 249 12.42 -10.19 -0.41
N ALA A 250 12.50 -9.63 -1.63
CA ALA A 250 13.48 -8.60 -1.95
C ALA A 250 13.26 -7.33 -1.13
N GLU A 251 12.01 -6.95 -0.88
CA GLU A 251 11.66 -5.80 -0.04
C GLU A 251 12.24 -5.95 1.37
N ALA A 252 11.89 -7.03 2.07
CA ALA A 252 12.36 -7.27 3.43
C ALA A 252 13.89 -7.31 3.52
N LEU A 253 14.55 -7.96 2.55
CA LEU A 253 16.01 -7.99 2.46
C LEU A 253 16.60 -6.59 2.21
N THR A 254 16.02 -5.82 1.30
CA THR A 254 16.53 -4.48 0.93
C THR A 254 16.34 -3.49 2.07
N LEU A 255 15.19 -3.49 2.75
CA LEU A 255 14.92 -2.62 3.90
C LEU A 255 15.88 -2.89 5.05
N ALA A 256 16.16 -4.16 5.36
CA ALA A 256 17.16 -4.50 6.39
C ALA A 256 18.57 -4.01 6.03
N LEU A 257 18.97 -4.13 4.76
CA LEU A 257 20.25 -3.62 4.27
C LEU A 257 20.34 -2.08 4.33
N LEU A 258 19.28 -1.37 3.94
CA LEU A 258 19.20 0.09 4.06
C LEU A 258 19.21 0.56 5.52
N GLY A 259 18.57 -0.20 6.42
CA GLY A 259 18.60 0.06 7.85
C GLY A 259 20.02 -0.03 8.40
N LYS A 260 20.74 -1.09 8.03
CA LYS A 260 22.16 -1.27 8.36
C LYS A 260 23.03 -0.13 7.82
N GLN A 261 22.84 0.27 6.56
CA GLN A 261 23.55 1.40 5.95
C GLN A 261 23.29 2.72 6.70
N SER A 262 22.12 2.87 7.30
CA SER A 262 21.73 4.03 8.12
C SER A 262 22.19 3.90 9.59
N GLY A 263 23.08 2.96 9.91
CA GLY A 263 23.62 2.76 11.24
C GLY A 263 22.64 2.15 12.25
N GLN A 264 21.53 1.56 11.78
CA GLN A 264 20.54 0.91 12.63
C GLN A 264 20.88 -0.57 12.79
N ALA A 265 20.55 -1.12 13.97
CA ALA A 265 20.49 -2.57 14.12
C ALA A 265 19.43 -3.13 13.18
N GLU A 266 19.70 -4.30 12.60
CA GLU A 266 18.84 -4.90 11.59
C GLU A 266 18.51 -6.36 11.89
N GLY A 267 17.35 -6.81 11.41
CA GLY A 267 17.00 -8.23 11.42
C GLY A 267 16.03 -8.54 10.28
N VAL A 268 16.28 -9.64 9.57
CA VAL A 268 15.40 -10.06 8.47
C VAL A 268 15.18 -11.55 8.48
N LYS A 269 13.93 -11.96 8.25
CA LYS A 269 13.57 -13.36 8.01
C LYS A 269 12.63 -13.48 6.83
N VAL A 270 12.93 -14.42 5.95
CA VAL A 270 12.16 -14.64 4.72
C VAL A 270 11.74 -16.09 4.56
N GLN A 271 10.74 -16.32 3.72
CA GLN A 271 10.26 -17.67 3.39
C GLN A 271 9.93 -18.47 4.65
N TRP A 272 10.46 -19.69 4.78
CA TRP A 272 10.26 -20.59 5.91
C TRP A 272 10.68 -20.03 7.27
N GLN A 273 11.54 -19.01 7.29
CA GLN A 273 12.03 -18.42 8.53
C GLN A 273 11.18 -17.26 9.03
N ALA A 274 10.24 -16.76 8.22
CA ALA A 274 9.34 -15.67 8.57
C ALA A 274 8.20 -16.17 9.49
N THR A 275 8.56 -16.68 10.67
CA THR A 275 7.64 -17.32 11.63
C THR A 275 6.91 -16.33 12.53
N ARG A 276 5.82 -16.77 13.16
CA ARG A 276 5.09 -16.00 14.18
C ARG A 276 6.00 -15.60 15.34
N SER A 277 6.78 -16.54 15.86
CA SER A 277 7.67 -16.30 16.99
C SER A 277 8.68 -15.20 16.71
N TRP A 278 9.29 -15.21 15.53
CA TRP A 278 10.28 -14.21 15.15
C TRP A 278 9.64 -12.83 14.97
N LEU A 279 8.48 -12.75 14.31
CA LEU A 279 7.79 -11.47 14.15
C LEU A 279 7.38 -10.87 15.50
N ILE A 280 6.93 -11.69 16.46
CA ILE A 280 6.61 -11.21 17.82
C ILE A 280 7.86 -10.63 18.51
N GLU A 281 9.01 -11.28 18.39
CA GLU A 281 10.27 -10.79 18.94
C GLU A 281 10.70 -9.47 18.29
N ALA A 282 10.63 -9.39 16.96
CA ALA A 282 10.91 -8.17 16.20
C ALA A 282 9.95 -7.03 16.60
N LEU A 283 8.67 -7.33 16.79
CA LEU A 283 7.68 -6.37 17.29
C LEU A 283 7.95 -5.94 18.73
N HIS A 284 8.66 -6.72 19.55
CA HIS A 284 8.98 -6.35 20.92
C HIS A 284 10.20 -5.41 21.03
N THR A 285 11.18 -5.53 20.14
CA THR A 285 12.46 -4.81 20.20
C THR A 285 12.62 -3.74 19.13
N GLY A 286 12.00 -3.94 17.97
CA GLY A 286 12.13 -3.08 16.80
C GLY A 286 11.60 -1.67 17.03
N TYR A 287 12.30 -0.70 16.47
CA TYR A 287 11.81 0.67 16.33
C TYR A 287 10.90 0.78 15.11
N VAL A 288 11.33 0.19 13.99
CA VAL A 288 10.51 0.01 12.78
C VAL A 288 10.43 -1.48 12.48
N VAL A 289 9.24 -1.96 12.16
CA VAL A 289 9.02 -3.34 11.74
C VAL A 289 8.28 -3.34 10.41
N ASP A 290 8.80 -4.07 9.45
CA ASP A 290 8.17 -4.36 8.17
C ASP A 290 7.62 -5.79 8.14
N ALA A 291 6.37 -5.91 7.71
CA ALA A 291 5.72 -7.18 7.44
C ALA A 291 5.22 -7.22 5.98
N SER A 292 6.15 -7.54 5.09
CA SER A 292 5.92 -7.86 3.68
C SER A 292 5.32 -9.27 3.53
N CYS A 293 4.08 -9.45 4.00
CA CYS A 293 3.35 -10.72 3.96
C CYS A 293 1.84 -10.57 3.70
N HIS A 294 1.17 -11.64 3.29
CA HIS A 294 -0.27 -11.60 3.06
C HIS A 294 -1.06 -11.26 4.33
N GLY A 295 -1.95 -10.28 4.22
CA GLY A 295 -2.99 -10.01 5.21
C GLY A 295 -4.30 -10.70 4.85
N MET A 296 -5.10 -11.05 5.85
CA MET A 296 -6.48 -11.45 5.66
C MET A 296 -7.39 -10.69 6.62
N PHE A 297 -8.33 -9.96 6.04
CA PHE A 297 -9.32 -9.17 6.76
C PHE A 297 -10.60 -9.99 6.97
N ASP A 298 -11.05 -10.12 8.21
CA ASP A 298 -12.31 -10.80 8.52
C ASP A 298 -13.39 -9.76 8.84
N THR A 299 -14.30 -9.57 7.89
CA THR A 299 -15.40 -8.58 7.99
C THR A 299 -16.48 -8.98 8.98
N ARG A 300 -16.50 -10.23 9.46
CA ARG A 300 -17.51 -10.71 10.42
C ARG A 300 -16.98 -10.66 11.85
N ASP A 301 -15.70 -10.97 12.03
CA ASP A 301 -15.03 -10.91 13.31
C ASP A 301 -13.66 -10.26 13.15
N PHE A 302 -13.64 -8.95 13.35
CA PHE A 302 -12.48 -8.10 13.12
C PHE A 302 -11.24 -8.55 13.92
N LEU A 303 -11.43 -9.13 15.12
CA LEU A 303 -10.34 -9.63 15.95
C LEU A 303 -9.60 -10.82 15.32
N ARG A 304 -10.23 -11.52 14.36
CA ARG A 304 -9.64 -12.62 13.59
C ARG A 304 -8.89 -12.18 12.34
N SER A 305 -8.92 -10.88 12.02
CA SER A 305 -8.04 -10.30 11.00
C SER A 305 -6.58 -10.57 11.35
N ARG A 306 -5.77 -10.95 10.36
CA ARG A 306 -4.46 -11.57 10.63
C ARG A 306 -3.45 -11.42 9.51
N LEU A 307 -2.18 -11.41 9.90
CA LEU A 307 -1.03 -11.60 9.01
C LEU A 307 -0.77 -13.10 8.84
N LEU A 308 -0.52 -13.54 7.62
CA LEU A 308 -0.15 -14.92 7.28
C LEU A 308 1.36 -15.06 7.28
N LEU A 309 1.86 -16.02 8.06
CA LEU A 309 3.29 -16.23 8.31
C LEU A 309 3.72 -17.63 7.88
N ALA A 310 5.01 -17.93 8.03
CA ALA A 310 5.59 -19.20 7.64
C ALA A 310 4.91 -20.36 8.38
N ASN A 311 5.00 -21.56 7.80
CA ASN A 311 4.45 -22.78 8.40
C ASN A 311 2.94 -22.73 8.68
N ALA A 312 2.18 -21.95 7.89
CA ALA A 312 0.74 -21.70 8.08
C ALA A 312 0.38 -21.07 9.43
N GLU A 313 1.35 -20.46 10.11
CA GLU A 313 1.11 -19.66 11.30
C GLU A 313 0.44 -18.33 10.94
N THR A 314 -0.23 -17.71 11.91
CA THR A 314 -0.85 -16.40 11.72
C THR A 314 -0.64 -15.53 12.94
N LEU A 315 -0.56 -14.22 12.78
CA LEU A 315 -0.60 -13.24 13.87
C LEU A 315 -1.88 -12.42 13.74
N THR A 316 -2.79 -12.58 14.71
CA THR A 316 -4.13 -11.96 14.67
C THR A 316 -4.14 -10.59 15.34
N LEU A 317 -5.15 -9.79 15.03
CA LEU A 317 -5.38 -8.54 15.74
C LEU A 317 -5.67 -8.77 17.23
N ALA A 318 -6.36 -9.86 17.60
CA ALA A 318 -6.56 -10.25 19.00
C ALA A 318 -5.23 -10.45 19.74
N ASP A 319 -4.24 -11.06 19.10
CA ASP A 319 -2.90 -11.25 19.69
C ASP A 319 -2.22 -9.89 19.98
N MET A 320 -2.38 -8.92 19.07
CA MET A 320 -1.81 -7.57 19.23
C MET A 320 -2.53 -6.78 20.32
N LEU A 321 -3.87 -6.77 20.32
CA LEU A 321 -4.68 -6.05 21.30
C LEU A 321 -4.62 -6.64 22.72
N SER A 322 -4.28 -7.92 22.84
CA SER A 322 -4.02 -8.58 24.13
C SER A 322 -2.55 -8.47 24.59
N TYR A 323 -1.72 -7.72 23.86
CA TYR A 323 -0.30 -7.52 24.10
C TYR A 323 0.54 -8.81 24.07
N GLN A 324 0.06 -9.88 23.42
CA GLN A 324 0.91 -11.04 23.11
C GLN A 324 1.97 -10.68 22.06
N ALA A 325 1.60 -9.80 21.13
CA ALA A 325 2.54 -9.02 20.33
C ALA A 325 2.50 -7.58 20.85
N ASP A 326 3.58 -7.15 21.49
CA ASP A 326 3.64 -5.81 22.09
C ASP A 326 4.00 -4.76 21.05
N LEU A 327 3.04 -3.93 20.65
CA LEU A 327 3.27 -2.83 19.70
C LEU A 327 3.59 -1.51 20.39
N ARG A 328 3.55 -1.43 21.74
CA ARG A 328 3.68 -0.17 22.48
C ARG A 328 5.05 0.47 22.25
N GLY A 329 5.03 1.71 21.76
CA GLY A 329 6.22 2.47 21.42
C GLY A 329 6.92 2.06 20.12
N LEU A 330 6.34 1.14 19.34
CA LEU A 330 6.77 0.88 17.96
C LEU A 330 6.57 2.16 17.14
N ARG A 331 7.62 2.66 16.48
CA ARG A 331 7.57 3.93 15.75
C ARG A 331 6.74 3.83 14.49
N LEU A 332 6.95 2.76 13.72
CA LEU A 332 6.22 2.49 12.49
C LEU A 332 6.11 0.99 12.27
N PHE A 333 4.88 0.52 12.05
CA PHE A 333 4.62 -0.80 11.49
C PHE A 333 4.32 -0.65 10.00
N ILE A 334 5.13 -1.25 9.13
CA ILE A 334 4.94 -1.27 7.68
C ILE A 334 4.21 -2.56 7.30
N LEU A 335 3.12 -2.42 6.56
CA LEU A 335 2.28 -3.49 6.04
C LEU A 335 2.16 -3.33 4.52
N SER A 336 3.21 -3.69 3.81
CA SER A 336 3.37 -3.45 2.37
C SER A 336 2.59 -4.42 1.47
N ALA A 337 2.11 -5.55 1.99
CA ALA A 337 1.38 -6.55 1.21
C ALA A 337 -0.16 -6.52 1.40
N CYS A 338 -0.85 -7.17 0.45
CA CYS A 338 -2.26 -7.00 0.10
C CYS A 338 -3.24 -6.91 1.29
N GLN A 339 -4.15 -5.93 1.19
CA GLN A 339 -5.42 -5.81 1.95
C GLN A 339 -5.34 -5.39 3.43
N THR A 340 -4.26 -4.75 3.85
CA THR A 340 -4.05 -4.41 5.27
C THR A 340 -4.79 -3.15 5.74
N ALA A 341 -5.26 -2.28 4.84
CA ALA A 341 -6.13 -1.14 5.20
C ALA A 341 -7.58 -1.27 4.71
N ILE A 342 -8.04 -2.49 4.33
CA ILE A 342 -9.47 -2.67 4.00
C ILE A 342 -10.30 -2.30 5.22
N LEU A 343 -11.26 -1.41 4.98
CA LEU A 343 -12.21 -0.93 5.95
C LEU A 343 -13.47 -1.78 5.92
N ASP A 344 -13.93 -2.21 7.09
CA ASP A 344 -15.30 -2.70 7.21
C ASP A 344 -16.27 -1.51 7.24
N LEU A 345 -17.10 -1.40 6.20
CA LEU A 345 -18.18 -0.42 6.12
C LEU A 345 -19.53 -0.96 6.62
N GLN A 346 -19.60 -2.25 6.98
CA GLN A 346 -20.82 -2.86 7.53
C GLN A 346 -20.89 -2.67 9.06
N GLY A 347 -19.81 -2.25 9.69
CA GLY A 347 -19.73 -1.87 11.10
C GLY A 347 -20.43 -0.56 11.45
N ALA A 348 -20.31 -0.13 12.71
CA ALA A 348 -20.89 1.13 13.19
C ALA A 348 -20.49 2.29 12.28
N HIS A 349 -21.48 3.05 11.79
CA HIS A 349 -21.35 4.07 10.74
C HIS A 349 -20.28 5.16 11.00
N ASP A 350 -19.84 5.31 12.25
CA ASP A 350 -18.92 6.35 12.72
C ASP A 350 -17.55 5.82 13.19
N GLU A 351 -17.30 4.50 13.16
CA GLU A 351 -16.03 3.91 13.57
C GLU A 351 -15.31 3.23 12.41
N VAL A 352 -14.22 3.84 11.97
CA VAL A 352 -13.28 3.29 10.99
C VAL A 352 -12.62 2.04 11.57
N ARG A 353 -13.10 0.85 11.19
CA ARG A 353 -12.48 -0.43 11.55
C ARG A 353 -11.48 -0.84 10.47
N SER A 354 -10.22 -0.43 10.65
CA SER A 354 -9.08 -0.93 9.86
C SER A 354 -8.07 -1.65 10.76
N LEU A 355 -7.38 -2.64 10.20
CA LEU A 355 -6.29 -3.32 10.90
C LEU A 355 -5.24 -2.31 11.41
N ALA A 356 -4.98 -1.25 10.65
CA ALA A 356 -4.13 -0.13 11.06
C ALA A 356 -4.65 0.56 12.34
N ALA A 357 -5.94 0.88 12.43
CA ALA A 357 -6.52 1.46 13.66
C ALA A 357 -6.42 0.51 14.86
N GLY A 358 -6.61 -0.80 14.64
CA GLY A 358 -6.40 -1.82 15.67
C GLY A 358 -4.96 -1.91 16.15
N MET A 359 -3.98 -1.76 15.25
CA MET A 359 -2.56 -1.74 15.60
C MET A 359 -2.13 -0.46 16.33
N LEU A 360 -2.73 0.69 16.00
CA LEU A 360 -2.57 1.91 16.80
C LEU A 360 -3.10 1.69 18.22
N GLN A 361 -4.28 1.07 18.35
CA GLN A 361 -4.85 0.73 19.65
C GLN A 361 -4.00 -0.28 20.42
N ALA A 362 -3.29 -1.18 19.74
CA ALA A 362 -2.32 -2.10 20.35
C ALA A 362 -0.99 -1.42 20.76
N GLY A 363 -0.81 -0.13 20.43
CA GLY A 363 0.28 0.70 20.93
C GLY A 363 1.29 1.19 19.90
N ALA A 364 1.13 0.84 18.61
CA ALA A 364 1.98 1.41 17.56
C ALA A 364 1.74 2.91 17.42
N ALA A 365 2.80 3.70 17.24
CA ALA A 365 2.68 5.14 17.03
C ALA A 365 2.11 5.46 15.63
N ALA A 366 2.54 4.70 14.62
CA ALA A 366 2.07 4.81 13.26
C ALA A 366 2.07 3.46 12.54
N VAL A 367 1.21 3.34 11.53
CA VAL A 367 1.13 2.19 10.62
C VAL A 367 1.14 2.69 9.18
N LEU A 368 2.05 2.19 8.36
CA LEU A 368 2.02 2.37 6.90
C LEU A 368 1.30 1.17 6.29
N ALA A 369 0.21 1.41 5.59
CA ALA A 369 -0.59 0.35 4.95
C ALA A 369 -1.19 0.85 3.63
N THR A 370 -1.74 -0.08 2.84
CA THR A 370 -2.36 0.23 1.55
C THR A 370 -3.89 0.03 1.58
N LEU A 371 -4.62 1.00 1.00
CA LEU A 371 -6.08 1.01 0.82
C LEU A 371 -6.59 -0.09 -0.14
N TRP A 372 -5.74 -0.60 -1.03
CA TRP A 372 -6.07 -1.69 -1.97
C TRP A 372 -4.85 -2.56 -2.25
N ALA A 373 -5.03 -3.68 -2.96
CA ALA A 373 -3.92 -4.49 -3.45
C ALA A 373 -3.18 -3.76 -4.59
N VAL A 374 -1.98 -3.29 -4.30
CA VAL A 374 -1.06 -2.65 -5.28
C VAL A 374 -0.22 -3.72 -5.97
N ASP A 375 0.24 -3.45 -7.18
CA ASP A 375 1.20 -4.29 -7.90
C ASP A 375 2.46 -4.54 -7.06
N ASP A 376 2.83 -5.82 -6.88
CA ASP A 376 3.91 -6.28 -5.99
C ASP A 376 5.27 -5.61 -6.31
N ARG A 377 5.53 -5.37 -7.61
CA ARG A 377 6.76 -4.68 -8.04
C ARG A 377 6.72 -3.19 -7.73
N ALA A 378 5.61 -2.52 -8.02
CA ALA A 378 5.43 -1.12 -7.67
C ALA A 378 5.56 -0.90 -6.14
N THR A 379 5.01 -1.81 -5.33
CA THR A 379 5.18 -1.82 -3.88
C THR A 379 6.66 -1.89 -3.50
N TYR A 380 7.42 -2.86 -4.02
CA TYR A 380 8.84 -2.98 -3.74
C TYR A 380 9.61 -1.69 -4.07
N ILE A 381 9.40 -1.16 -5.28
CA ILE A 381 10.05 0.07 -5.74
C ILE A 381 9.71 1.26 -4.80
N LEU A 382 8.44 1.38 -4.40
CA LEU A 382 7.99 2.44 -3.49
C LEU A 382 8.58 2.29 -2.08
N MET A 383 8.57 1.07 -1.52
CA MET A 383 9.08 0.79 -0.17
C MET A 383 10.58 1.01 -0.07
N VAL A 384 11.34 0.60 -1.10
CA VAL A 384 12.78 0.89 -1.18
C VAL A 384 13.01 2.40 -1.26
N ARG A 385 12.27 3.13 -2.11
CA ARG A 385 12.41 4.60 -2.17
C ARG A 385 12.02 5.28 -0.85
N PHE A 386 10.95 4.82 -0.20
CA PHE A 386 10.52 5.31 1.10
C PHE A 386 11.62 5.11 2.16
N ALA A 387 12.22 3.93 2.21
CA ALA A 387 13.31 3.61 3.13
C ALA A 387 14.56 4.49 2.86
N GLN A 388 14.93 4.67 1.58
CA GLN A 388 16.04 5.55 1.16
C GLN A 388 15.81 7.01 1.62
N GLU A 389 14.58 7.50 1.56
CA GLU A 389 14.23 8.86 2.00
C GLU A 389 14.13 8.99 3.53
N TRP A 390 13.70 7.94 4.23
CA TRP A 390 13.35 8.05 5.65
C TRP A 390 14.43 7.56 6.62
N PHE A 391 15.08 6.43 6.36
CA PHE A 391 16.00 5.82 7.33
C PHE A 391 17.18 6.72 7.71
N PRO A 392 17.77 7.54 6.80
CA PRO A 392 18.76 8.55 7.18
C PRO A 392 18.24 9.67 8.10
N HIS A 393 16.92 9.83 8.20
CA HIS A 393 16.23 10.89 8.93
C HIS A 393 15.21 10.33 9.95
N LEU A 394 15.42 9.09 10.40
CA LEU A 394 14.48 8.30 11.20
C LEU A 394 13.96 9.04 12.44
N TYR A 395 14.81 9.86 13.05
CA TYR A 395 14.53 10.59 14.29
C TYR A 395 14.16 12.06 14.07
N ASP A 396 14.46 12.62 12.90
CA ASP A 396 14.33 14.06 12.64
C ASP A 396 13.13 14.39 11.73
N GLN A 397 12.62 13.41 10.98
CA GLN A 397 11.50 13.60 10.06
C GLN A 397 10.38 12.58 10.29
N PRO A 398 9.11 13.02 10.24
CA PRO A 398 7.99 12.08 10.25
C PRO A 398 7.98 11.25 8.96
N PRO A 399 7.57 9.97 9.02
CA PRO A 399 7.53 9.09 7.85
C PRO A 399 6.61 9.63 6.74
N ALA A 400 5.61 10.45 7.08
CA ALA A 400 4.72 11.10 6.11
C ALA A 400 5.45 11.91 5.05
N VAL A 401 6.57 12.56 5.41
CA VAL A 401 7.39 13.33 4.47
C VAL A 401 8.06 12.40 3.46
N ALA A 402 8.67 11.32 3.94
CA ALA A 402 9.33 10.35 3.09
C ALA A 402 8.34 9.60 2.18
N LEU A 403 7.15 9.28 2.68
CA LEU A 403 6.09 8.65 1.88
C LEU A 403 5.65 9.57 0.73
N ALA A 404 5.40 10.85 1.01
CA ALA A 404 5.03 11.82 -0.02
C ALA A 404 6.10 11.93 -1.12
N LYS A 405 7.39 11.96 -0.74
CA LYS A 405 8.51 11.97 -1.69
C LYS A 405 8.58 10.68 -2.51
N ALA A 406 8.42 9.52 -1.88
CA ALA A 406 8.45 8.23 -2.56
C ALA A 406 7.29 8.08 -3.56
N GLN A 407 6.08 8.51 -3.18
CA GLN A 407 4.91 8.56 -4.06
C GLN A 407 5.13 9.50 -5.25
N HIS A 408 5.65 10.71 -5.00
CA HIS A 408 5.99 11.66 -6.06
C HIS A 408 7.02 11.07 -7.03
N TRP A 409 8.09 10.49 -6.50
CA TRP A 409 9.14 9.88 -7.32
C TRP A 409 8.56 8.73 -8.16
N LEU A 410 7.82 7.79 -7.57
CA LEU A 410 7.26 6.68 -8.33
C LEU A 410 6.30 7.15 -9.43
N ARG A 411 5.48 8.17 -9.14
CA ARG A 411 4.56 8.77 -10.13
C ARG A 411 5.29 9.42 -11.31
N THR A 412 6.50 9.92 -11.10
CA THR A 412 7.22 10.75 -12.08
C THR A 412 8.42 10.06 -12.73
N VAL A 413 8.90 8.96 -12.15
CA VAL A 413 10.05 8.21 -12.63
C VAL A 413 9.78 7.64 -14.02
N THR A 414 10.76 7.83 -14.89
CA THR A 414 10.76 7.36 -16.27
C THR A 414 11.42 5.99 -16.38
N ASN A 415 11.16 5.27 -17.48
CA ASN A 415 11.90 4.04 -17.79
C ASN A 415 13.42 4.28 -17.82
N ARG A 416 13.87 5.42 -18.37
CA ARG A 416 15.30 5.79 -18.38
C ARG A 416 15.90 5.89 -16.99
N GLU A 417 15.18 6.47 -16.05
CA GLU A 417 15.64 6.58 -14.66
C GLU A 417 15.61 5.20 -13.97
N LEU A 418 14.60 4.37 -14.24
CA LEU A 418 14.52 3.00 -13.71
C LEU A 418 15.63 2.08 -14.24
N GLN A 419 16.08 2.25 -15.48
CA GLN A 419 17.23 1.54 -16.04
C GLN A 419 18.52 1.77 -15.23
N HIS A 420 18.64 2.93 -14.58
CA HIS A 420 19.80 3.30 -13.78
C HIS A 420 19.49 3.30 -12.27
N TRP A 421 18.30 2.86 -11.87
CA TRP A 421 17.87 2.89 -10.49
C TRP A 421 18.66 1.88 -9.65
N GLN A 422 19.09 2.30 -8.46
CA GLN A 422 19.81 1.47 -7.50
C GLN A 422 18.99 1.35 -6.22
N ALA A 423 18.78 0.10 -5.79
CA ALA A 423 18.06 -0.20 -4.56
C ALA A 423 18.91 0.13 -3.32
N LEU A 424 20.22 -0.09 -3.40
CA LEU A 424 21.20 0.29 -2.38
C LEU A 424 22.01 1.47 -2.90
N VAL A 425 21.76 2.65 -2.35
CA VAL A 425 22.57 3.84 -2.69
C VAL A 425 23.91 3.69 -1.98
N SER A 426 25.02 3.68 -2.72
CA SER A 426 26.34 3.82 -2.09
C SER A 426 26.37 5.15 -1.35
N LEU A 427 26.48 5.12 -0.02
CA LEU A 427 26.66 6.32 0.81
C LEU A 427 27.99 7.04 0.57
N SER A 428 28.79 6.58 -0.40
CA SER A 428 30.10 7.14 -0.75
C SER A 428 30.03 7.97 -2.05
N SER A 429 29.57 9.20 -1.94
CA SER A 429 30.06 10.27 -2.84
C SER A 429 31.35 10.91 -2.30
N GLN A 430 32.05 10.29 -1.35
CA GLN A 430 33.32 10.77 -0.77
C GLN A 430 34.36 9.66 -0.44
N ALA A 431 34.28 8.46 -1.00
CA ALA A 431 35.35 7.46 -0.81
C ALA A 431 36.29 7.48 -2.02
N THR A 432 37.59 7.73 -1.79
CA THR A 432 38.65 7.70 -2.80
C THR A 432 38.98 6.27 -3.23
N ASP A 433 39.50 6.12 -4.46
CA ASP A 433 39.73 4.84 -5.13
C ASP A 433 40.61 3.83 -4.33
N GLU A 434 41.34 4.28 -3.32
CA GLU A 434 42.15 3.43 -2.43
C GLU A 434 41.31 2.56 -1.47
N GLU A 435 40.11 2.98 -1.06
CA GLU A 435 39.23 2.20 -0.15
C GLU A 435 38.47 1.07 -0.88
N ARG A 436 38.48 1.08 -2.23
CA ARG A 436 37.83 0.04 -3.05
C ARG A 436 38.63 -1.26 -3.11
N GLU A 437 39.95 -1.20 -2.94
CA GLU A 437 40.82 -2.38 -3.00
C GLU A 437 40.79 -3.23 -1.71
N GLU A 438 40.41 -2.65 -0.57
CA GLU A 438 40.42 -3.35 0.73
C GLU A 438 39.17 -4.22 0.98
N LEU A 439 38.14 -4.13 0.13
CA LEU A 439 36.89 -4.91 0.19
C LEU A 439 36.89 -6.18 -0.70
N ALA A 440 37.98 -6.46 -1.42
CA ALA A 440 38.14 -7.71 -2.15
C ALA A 440 38.57 -8.85 -1.19
N LEU A 441 37.73 -9.88 -1.05
CA LEU A 441 38.00 -11.06 -0.22
C LEU A 441 39.28 -11.81 -0.67
N PRO A 442 40.09 -12.40 0.25
CA PRO A 442 41.28 -13.17 -0.13
C PRO A 442 40.95 -14.49 -0.83
N GLY A 443 41.71 -14.82 -1.87
CA GLY A 443 41.46 -15.87 -2.86
C GLY A 443 41.69 -17.34 -2.47
N ASP A 444 41.81 -17.70 -1.20
CA ASP A 444 42.25 -19.06 -0.80
C ASP A 444 41.11 -19.99 -0.34
N ALA A 445 39.97 -19.97 -1.03
CA ALA A 445 38.88 -20.92 -0.81
C ALA A 445 38.42 -21.65 -2.10
N VAL A 446 39.07 -21.42 -3.24
CA VAL A 446 38.59 -21.90 -4.55
C VAL A 446 39.18 -23.25 -4.96
N GLU A 447 40.30 -23.68 -4.37
CA GLU A 447 41.02 -24.87 -4.88
C GLU A 447 40.57 -26.22 -4.29
N HIS A 448 39.72 -26.24 -3.24
CA HIS A 448 39.28 -27.51 -2.63
C HIS A 448 37.88 -27.99 -3.08
N GLU A 449 37.13 -27.19 -3.83
CA GLU A 449 35.81 -27.59 -4.35
C GLU A 449 35.87 -28.19 -5.77
N GLN A 450 36.95 -27.96 -6.52
CA GLN A 450 37.07 -28.44 -7.91
C GLN A 450 37.39 -29.95 -8.01
N GLU A 451 38.16 -30.52 -7.10
CA GLU A 451 38.52 -31.96 -7.13
C GLU A 451 37.34 -32.90 -6.80
N ILE A 452 36.31 -32.42 -6.08
CA ILE A 452 35.13 -33.23 -5.72
C ILE A 452 34.09 -33.23 -6.86
N ALA A 453 34.09 -32.20 -7.71
CA ALA A 453 33.14 -32.05 -8.82
C ALA A 453 33.44 -32.99 -10.00
N GLU A 454 34.72 -33.28 -10.28
CA GLU A 454 35.11 -34.10 -11.43
C GLU A 454 34.89 -35.61 -11.22
N GLN A 455 34.94 -36.11 -9.98
CA GLN A 455 34.71 -37.53 -9.69
C GLN A 455 33.23 -37.96 -9.73
N LYS A 456 32.27 -37.03 -9.75
CA LYS A 456 30.83 -37.35 -9.79
C LYS A 456 30.18 -37.19 -11.17
N ALA A 457 30.91 -36.72 -12.17
CA ALA A 457 30.41 -36.51 -13.53
C ALA A 457 30.37 -37.79 -14.40
N HIS A 458 30.64 -38.98 -13.83
CA HIS A 458 30.81 -40.22 -14.61
C HIS A 458 29.72 -41.30 -14.44
N MET A 459 28.52 -40.96 -13.96
CA MET A 459 27.40 -41.90 -13.99
C MET A 459 26.04 -41.24 -14.31
N SER A 460 25.68 -41.36 -15.59
CA SER A 460 24.34 -41.49 -16.19
C SER A 460 23.34 -40.32 -16.19
N ASN A 461 22.85 -40.04 -17.42
CA ASN A 461 21.62 -39.34 -17.78
C ASN A 461 20.40 -39.85 -16.99
N ASP A 462 19.65 -38.94 -16.37
CA ASP A 462 18.26 -38.63 -16.72
C ASP A 462 17.72 -37.53 -15.79
N LEU A 463 16.81 -36.71 -16.33
CA LEU A 463 16.08 -35.67 -15.61
C LEU A 463 15.52 -36.21 -14.28
N VAL A 464 15.90 -35.59 -13.15
CA VAL A 464 15.11 -35.36 -11.92
C VAL A 464 16.06 -34.93 -10.78
N LEU A 465 15.64 -33.91 -10.01
CA LEU A 465 16.20 -33.46 -8.71
C LEU A 465 17.52 -32.65 -8.70
N VAL A 466 17.43 -31.39 -9.13
CA VAL A 466 18.16 -30.28 -8.46
C VAL A 466 17.23 -29.69 -7.39
N ARG A 467 17.07 -30.41 -6.27
CA ARG A 467 16.52 -29.84 -5.03
C ARG A 467 17.70 -29.64 -4.08
N GLY A 468 18.08 -28.38 -3.84
CA GLY A 468 19.03 -28.08 -2.76
C GLY A 468 20.01 -26.93 -2.94
N ARG A 469 19.74 -25.90 -3.77
CA ARG A 469 20.32 -24.54 -3.65
C ARG A 469 19.26 -23.54 -4.15
N GLY A 470 19.01 -22.47 -3.37
CA GLY A 470 17.74 -21.75 -3.32
C GLY A 470 17.50 -20.69 -4.40
N MET A 471 16.24 -20.61 -4.85
CA MET A 471 15.71 -19.41 -5.50
C MET A 471 15.30 -18.42 -4.40
N ARG A 472 16.24 -17.59 -3.94
CA ARG A 472 15.90 -16.38 -3.17
C ARG A 472 15.78 -15.24 -4.15
N PHE A 473 14.69 -14.48 -4.08
CA PHE A 473 14.52 -13.25 -4.83
C PHE A 473 15.12 -12.10 -4.00
N ASP A 474 16.42 -11.88 -4.15
CA ASP A 474 17.16 -10.92 -3.33
C ASP A 474 17.16 -9.49 -3.90
N ALA A 475 17.78 -8.56 -3.19
CA ALA A 475 17.85 -7.15 -3.57
C ALA A 475 18.53 -6.92 -4.94
N ALA A 476 19.56 -7.71 -5.28
CA ALA A 476 20.31 -7.55 -6.53
C ALA A 476 19.47 -8.04 -7.71
N GLN A 477 18.87 -9.22 -7.60
CA GLN A 477 17.99 -9.78 -8.62
C GLN A 477 16.75 -8.91 -8.85
N ALA A 478 16.16 -8.38 -7.77
CA ALA A 478 15.01 -7.49 -7.90
C ALA A 478 15.37 -6.19 -8.61
N GLN A 479 16.54 -5.60 -8.31
CA GLN A 479 17.04 -4.42 -9.00
C GLN A 479 17.26 -4.70 -10.50
N GLU A 480 17.98 -5.78 -10.85
CA GLU A 480 18.23 -6.19 -12.23
C GLU A 480 16.90 -6.34 -13.02
N LEU A 481 15.90 -7.01 -12.43
CA LEU A 481 14.59 -7.17 -13.08
C LEU A 481 13.77 -5.89 -13.23
N VAL A 482 14.02 -4.87 -12.40
CA VAL A 482 13.45 -3.53 -12.61
C VAL A 482 14.14 -2.85 -13.78
N GLN A 483 15.47 -2.90 -13.83
CA GLN A 483 16.29 -2.30 -14.89
C GLN A 483 15.99 -2.93 -16.25
N ASP A 484 16.03 -4.26 -16.35
CA ASP A 484 15.76 -5.03 -17.57
C ASP A 484 14.37 -4.73 -18.15
N ARG A 485 13.35 -4.65 -17.28
CA ARG A 485 11.98 -4.35 -17.74
C ARG A 485 11.86 -2.92 -18.24
N ALA A 486 12.57 -1.98 -17.62
CA ALA A 486 12.60 -0.59 -18.06
C ALA A 486 13.37 -0.44 -19.38
N GLU A 487 14.39 -1.26 -19.64
CA GLU A 487 15.09 -1.35 -20.93
C GLU A 487 14.18 -1.92 -22.03
N ALA A 488 13.47 -3.01 -21.75
CA ALA A 488 12.65 -3.72 -22.72
C ALA A 488 11.41 -2.95 -23.25
N GLN A 489 11.01 -1.84 -22.61
CA GLN A 489 9.81 -1.09 -23.03
C GLN A 489 10.01 -0.20 -24.26
N GLU A 490 11.24 -0.01 -24.75
CA GLU A 490 11.58 0.82 -25.93
C GLU A 490 10.98 2.25 -25.90
N ALA A 491 10.61 2.74 -24.71
CA ALA A 491 9.98 4.03 -24.47
C ALA A 491 10.62 4.69 -23.24
N PRO A 492 11.81 5.28 -23.37
CA PRO A 492 12.64 5.69 -22.23
C PRO A 492 11.99 6.79 -21.37
N ASP A 493 11.20 7.68 -21.98
CA ASP A 493 10.59 8.82 -21.27
C ASP A 493 9.16 8.50 -20.78
N LEU A 494 8.67 7.29 -21.02
CA LEU A 494 7.40 6.83 -20.45
C LEU A 494 7.53 6.69 -18.93
N ARG A 495 6.49 7.09 -18.21
CA ARG A 495 6.36 6.94 -16.75
C ARG A 495 5.49 5.72 -16.44
N PRO A 496 6.07 4.53 -16.27
CA PRO A 496 5.29 3.28 -16.16
C PRO A 496 4.36 3.25 -14.94
N TYR A 497 4.65 4.04 -13.92
CA TYR A 497 3.91 4.09 -12.66
C TYR A 497 3.17 5.42 -12.42
N ALA A 498 2.92 6.21 -13.47
CA ALA A 498 2.23 7.49 -13.34
C ALA A 498 0.79 7.36 -12.82
N ASP A 499 0.12 6.25 -13.10
CA ASP A 499 -1.25 6.00 -12.65
C ASP A 499 -1.33 5.89 -11.10
N PRO A 500 -2.28 6.57 -10.44
CA PRO A 500 -2.45 6.53 -8.98
C PRO A 500 -2.66 5.13 -8.41
N TYR A 501 -3.08 4.15 -9.21
CA TYR A 501 -3.15 2.74 -8.81
C TYR A 501 -1.87 2.25 -8.10
N TYR A 502 -0.71 2.70 -8.56
CA TYR A 502 0.59 2.20 -8.11
C TYR A 502 1.10 2.84 -6.81
N TRP A 503 0.58 3.99 -6.39
CA TRP A 503 1.17 4.76 -5.30
C TRP A 503 0.16 5.44 -4.37
N ALA A 504 -1.03 5.81 -4.84
CA ALA A 504 -2.00 6.59 -4.07
C ALA A 504 -2.68 5.78 -2.95
N GLY A 505 -2.54 4.44 -2.96
CA GLY A 505 -3.12 3.56 -1.95
C GLY A 505 -2.37 3.57 -0.63
N PHE A 506 -1.07 3.91 -0.64
CA PHE A 506 -0.24 3.93 0.56
C PHE A 506 -0.57 5.14 1.44
N GLN A 507 -0.83 4.86 2.72
CA GLN A 507 -1.12 5.88 3.71
C GLN A 507 -0.47 5.54 5.05
N ILE A 508 -0.09 6.59 5.78
CA ILE A 508 0.31 6.47 7.18
C ILE A 508 -0.89 6.80 8.05
N THR A 509 -1.26 5.87 8.92
CA THR A 509 -2.26 6.07 9.97
C THR A 509 -1.54 6.24 11.30
N GLY A 510 -1.80 7.32 12.03
CA GLY A 510 -1.10 7.65 13.28
C GLY A 510 -0.04 8.74 13.12
N TRP A 511 0.94 8.79 14.03
CA TRP A 511 1.95 9.84 14.12
C TRP A 511 3.38 9.32 14.29
#